data_AF-Q5WU22-F1
#
_entry.id   AF-Q5WU22-F1
#
_cell.length_a   1.000
_cell.length_b   1.000
_cell.length_c   1.000
_cell.angle_alpha   90.00
_cell.angle_beta   90.00
_cell.angle_gamma   90.00
#
_symmetry.space_group_name_H-M   'P 1'
#
loop_
_entity.id
_entity.type
_entity.pdbx_description
1 polymer ?
#
loop_
_entity_poly.entity_id
_entity_poly.type
_entity_poly.pdbx_seq_one_letter_code
_entity_poly.pdbx_strand_id
1 'polypeptide(L)'
;MKKLIDNPNLNEWSRNAALKSLLGLVALDKLKRDELIDYIRMLFHSSLADDEDFLTRLVETASDIYPEELMQEINKAFEENKVDTFCVDKAWINRMMAMSV
;
A
#
# COMPACT_ATOMS: atom_id res chain seq x y z
N MET A 1 3.89 4.88 14.15
CA MET A 1 3.08 4.23 13.10
C MET A 1 3.63 2.85 12.74
N LYS A 2 4.87 2.73 12.22
CA LYS A 2 5.46 1.43 11.82
C LYS A 2 5.33 0.30 12.87
N LYS A 3 5.68 0.55 14.14
CA LYS A 3 5.49 -0.42 15.25
C LYS A 3 4.07 -0.96 15.43
N LEU A 4 3.04 -0.20 15.06
CA LEU A 4 1.65 -0.66 15.12
C LEU A 4 1.36 -1.56 13.91
N ILE A 5 1.78 -1.13 12.72
CA ILE A 5 1.59 -1.85 11.47
C ILE A 5 2.31 -3.20 11.52
N ASP A 6 3.56 -3.22 11.99
CA ASP A 6 4.40 -4.42 12.03
C ASP A 6 3.98 -5.44 13.11
N ASN A 7 2.97 -5.12 13.95
CA ASN A 7 2.53 -6.00 15.03
C ASN A 7 1.32 -6.86 14.59
N PRO A 8 1.52 -8.15 14.28
CA PRO A 8 0.43 -9.02 13.84
C PRO A 8 -0.62 -9.27 14.93
N ASN A 9 -0.26 -9.08 16.21
CA ASN A 9 -1.19 -9.28 17.34
C ASN A 9 -2.16 -8.12 17.55
N LEU A 10 -1.99 -6.99 16.85
CA LEU A 10 -2.96 -5.90 16.90
C LEU A 10 -4.16 -6.20 15.99
N ASN A 11 -5.24 -5.48 16.21
CA ASN A 11 -6.40 -5.56 15.33
C ASN A 11 -6.07 -4.93 13.96
N GLU A 12 -6.55 -5.56 12.87
CA GLU A 12 -6.31 -5.14 11.49
C GLU A 12 -6.71 -3.68 11.20
N TRP A 13 -7.83 -3.21 11.77
CA TRP A 13 -8.31 -1.84 11.59
C TRP A 13 -7.33 -0.83 12.19
N SER A 14 -6.71 -1.17 13.32
CA SER A 14 -5.68 -0.34 13.94
C SER A 14 -4.41 -0.27 13.09
N ARG A 15 -4.01 -1.40 12.49
CA ARG A 15 -2.88 -1.43 11.54
C ARG A 15 -3.18 -0.63 10.28
N ASN A 16 -4.37 -0.79 9.71
CA ASN A 16 -4.79 -0.11 8.49
C ASN A 16 -4.90 1.40 8.70
N ALA A 17 -5.47 1.83 9.83
CA ALA A 17 -5.48 3.24 10.22
C ALA A 17 -4.04 3.78 10.38
N ALA A 18 -3.15 2.96 10.96
CA ALA A 18 -1.76 3.35 11.11
C ALA A 18 -1.02 3.46 9.76
N LEU A 19 -1.28 2.55 8.83
CA LEU A 19 -0.76 2.60 7.46
C LEU A 19 -1.23 3.85 6.74
N LYS A 20 -2.55 4.12 6.71
CA LYS A 20 -3.11 5.32 6.06
C LYS A 20 -2.59 6.62 6.68
N SER A 21 -2.33 6.67 7.98
CA SER A 21 -1.76 7.88 8.60
C SER A 21 -0.37 8.26 8.08
N LEU A 22 0.39 7.30 7.52
CA LEU A 22 1.70 7.59 6.92
C LEU A 22 1.57 8.53 5.72
N LEU A 23 0.46 8.47 4.98
CA LEU A 23 0.13 9.42 3.92
C LEU A 23 0.05 10.85 4.45
N GLY A 24 -0.61 11.02 5.60
CA GLY A 24 -0.70 12.32 6.27
C GLY A 24 0.67 12.84 6.71
N LEU A 25 1.57 11.96 7.15
CA LEU A 25 2.94 12.35 7.48
C LEU A 25 3.73 12.79 6.25
N VAL A 26 3.53 12.14 5.10
CA VAL A 26 4.12 12.58 3.82
C VAL A 26 3.57 13.94 3.41
N ALA A 27 2.24 14.13 3.47
CA ALA A 27 1.59 15.41 3.13
C ALA A 27 2.05 16.58 4.02
N LEU A 28 2.45 16.29 5.27
CA LEU A 28 2.98 17.28 6.23
C LEU A 28 4.51 17.42 6.19
N ASP A 29 5.19 16.79 5.21
CA ASP A 29 6.64 16.77 5.07
C ASP A 29 7.37 16.26 6.34
N LYS A 30 6.74 15.33 7.06
CA LYS A 30 7.29 14.64 8.24
C LYS A 30 7.83 13.25 7.92
N LEU A 31 7.51 12.73 6.74
CA LEU A 31 8.00 11.46 6.21
C LEU A 31 8.29 11.68 4.71
N LYS A 32 9.46 11.26 4.23
CA LYS A 32 9.76 11.35 2.81
C LYS A 32 8.92 10.32 2.04
N ARG A 33 8.42 10.69 0.85
CA ARG A 33 7.70 9.76 -0.03
C ARG A 33 8.50 8.48 -0.28
N ASP A 34 9.78 8.62 -0.64
CA ASP A 34 10.65 7.48 -0.95
C ASP A 34 10.81 6.54 0.27
N GLU A 35 10.88 7.09 1.48
CA GLU A 35 10.93 6.27 2.71
C GLU A 35 9.63 5.49 2.92
N LEU A 36 8.49 6.08 2.56
CA LEU A 36 7.20 5.38 2.60
C LEU A 36 7.11 4.30 1.52
N ILE A 37 7.57 4.58 0.30
CA ILE A 37 7.65 3.60 -0.79
C ILE A 37 8.47 2.38 -0.37
N ASP A 38 9.66 2.59 0.19
CA ASP A 38 10.52 1.50 0.65
C ASP A 38 9.87 0.68 1.77
N TYR A 39 9.16 1.34 2.68
CA TYR A 39 8.43 0.67 3.75
C TYR A 39 7.24 -0.13 3.23
N ILE A 40 6.46 0.41 2.28
CA ILE A 40 5.36 -0.33 1.64
C ILE A 40 5.91 -1.54 0.88
N ARG A 41 7.03 -1.38 0.15
CA ARG A 41 7.69 -2.50 -0.52
C ARG A 41 8.04 -3.61 0.47
N MET A 42 8.64 -3.26 1.61
CA MET A 42 8.95 -4.22 2.66
C MET A 42 7.69 -4.96 3.15
N LEU A 43 6.56 -4.25 3.30
CA LEU A 43 5.30 -4.85 3.73
C LEU A 43 4.71 -5.83 2.70
N PHE A 44 4.80 -5.53 1.40
CA PHE A 44 4.40 -6.46 0.33
C PHE A 44 5.16 -7.80 0.39
N HIS A 45 6.40 -7.80 0.87
CA HIS A 45 7.23 -9.00 1.02
C HIS A 45 7.19 -9.60 2.44
N SER A 46 6.31 -9.09 3.31
CA SER A 46 6.13 -9.58 4.68
C SER A 46 4.97 -10.57 4.77
N SER A 47 4.92 -11.38 5.83
CA SER A 47 3.79 -12.28 6.10
C SER A 47 2.46 -11.55 6.38
N LEU A 48 2.48 -10.22 6.59
CA LEU A 48 1.24 -9.45 6.71
C LEU A 48 0.50 -9.36 5.36
N ALA A 49 1.22 -9.45 4.24
CA ALA A 49 0.64 -9.43 2.89
C ALA A 49 0.03 -10.77 2.47
N ASP A 50 0.11 -11.82 3.31
CA ASP A 50 -0.64 -13.06 3.10
C ASP A 50 -2.15 -12.88 3.40
N ASP A 51 -2.51 -11.82 4.12
CA ASP A 51 -3.88 -11.40 4.38
C ASP A 51 -4.40 -10.52 3.21
N GLU A 52 -5.47 -10.97 2.54
CA GLU A 52 -6.01 -10.31 1.34
C GLU A 52 -6.52 -8.89 1.64
N ASP A 53 -7.10 -8.67 2.82
CA ASP A 53 -7.58 -7.35 3.25
C ASP A 53 -6.41 -6.39 3.44
N PHE A 54 -5.36 -6.81 4.14
CA PHE A 54 -4.14 -6.01 4.31
C PHE A 54 -3.43 -5.76 2.98
N LEU A 55 -3.32 -6.76 2.11
CA LEU A 55 -2.73 -6.60 0.78
C LEU A 55 -3.51 -5.60 -0.07
N THR A 56 -4.84 -5.66 -0.04
CA THR A 56 -5.71 -4.66 -0.69
C THR A 56 -5.41 -3.25 -0.17
N ARG A 57 -5.23 -3.07 1.13
CA ARG A 57 -4.90 -1.77 1.73
C ARG A 57 -3.48 -1.30 1.40
N LEU A 58 -2.53 -2.21 1.18
CA LEU A 58 -1.21 -1.85 0.67
C LEU A 58 -1.30 -1.30 -0.75
N VAL A 59 -2.04 -1.96 -1.64
CA VAL A 59 -2.26 -1.48 -3.02
C VAL A 59 -2.96 -0.12 -3.02
N GLU A 60 -3.99 0.06 -2.19
CA GLU A 60 -4.69 1.32 -2.05
C GLU A 60 -3.76 2.45 -1.56
N THR A 61 -3.02 2.20 -0.47
CA THR A 61 -2.06 3.18 0.09
C THR A 61 -0.93 3.52 -0.89
N ALA A 62 -0.42 2.52 -1.62
CA ALA A 62 0.59 2.74 -2.66
C ALA A 62 0.04 3.64 -3.78
N SER A 63 -1.20 3.39 -4.19
CA SER A 63 -1.88 4.16 -5.24
C SER A 63 -2.04 5.64 -4.85
N ASP A 64 -2.31 5.94 -3.58
CA ASP A 64 -2.47 7.29 -3.06
C ASP A 64 -1.18 8.13 -3.08
N ILE A 65 0.00 7.51 -3.17
CA ILE A 65 1.31 8.20 -3.22
C ILE A 65 2.01 8.10 -4.56
N TYR A 66 1.27 7.71 -5.61
CA TYR A 66 1.78 7.39 -6.94
C TYR A 66 2.71 6.15 -6.92
N PRO A 67 2.27 4.98 -7.41
CA PRO A 67 2.90 3.69 -7.07
C PRO A 67 3.98 3.21 -8.05
N GLU A 68 4.63 4.08 -8.83
CA GLU A 68 5.54 3.69 -9.93
C GLU A 68 6.53 2.59 -9.54
N GLU A 69 7.17 2.76 -8.39
CA GLU A 69 8.23 1.89 -7.88
C GLU A 69 7.71 0.60 -7.23
N LEU A 70 6.38 0.44 -7.15
CA LEU A 70 5.66 -0.69 -6.54
C LEU A 70 4.79 -1.44 -7.56
N MET A 71 4.85 -1.05 -8.83
CA MET A 71 4.00 -1.64 -9.88
C MET A 71 4.24 -3.14 -10.06
N GLN A 72 5.44 -3.65 -9.76
CA GLN A 72 5.72 -5.07 -9.83
C GLN A 72 4.89 -5.85 -8.79
N GLU A 73 4.91 -5.41 -7.53
CA GLU A 73 4.14 -6.02 -6.43
C GLU A 73 2.63 -5.88 -6.67
N ILE A 74 2.18 -4.71 -7.13
CA ILE A 74 0.76 -4.45 -7.42
C ILE A 74 0.27 -5.37 -8.55
N ASN A 75 1.02 -5.47 -9.65
CA ASN A 75 0.63 -6.33 -10.77
C ASN A 75 0.50 -7.79 -10.33
N LYS A 76 1.45 -8.29 -9.54
CA LYS A 76 1.41 -9.62 -8.97
C LYS A 76 0.17 -9.84 -8.09
N ALA A 77 -0.17 -8.87 -7.24
CA ALA A 77 -1.35 -8.96 -6.37
C ALA A 77 -2.66 -9.12 -7.16
N PHE A 78 -2.79 -8.40 -8.29
CA PHE A 78 -3.92 -8.56 -9.20
C PHE A 78 -3.89 -9.88 -9.99
N GLU A 79 -2.72 -10.30 -10.47
CA GLU A 79 -2.56 -11.56 -11.21
C GLU A 79 -2.91 -12.79 -10.37
N GLU A 80 -2.57 -12.75 -9.08
CA GLU A 80 -2.90 -13.81 -8.12
C GLU A 80 -4.36 -13.72 -7.60
N ASN A 81 -5.14 -12.71 -8.01
CA ASN A 81 -6.49 -12.43 -7.51
C ASN A 81 -6.58 -12.31 -5.96
N LYS A 82 -5.55 -11.74 -5.32
CA LYS A 82 -5.47 -11.60 -3.85
C LYS A 82 -5.87 -10.22 -3.33
N VAL A 83 -6.54 -9.43 -4.17
CA VAL A 83 -6.98 -8.08 -3.82
C VAL A 83 -8.45 -7.93 -4.10
N ASP A 84 -9.13 -7.18 -3.23
CA ASP A 84 -10.53 -6.85 -3.42
C ASP A 84 -10.68 -5.76 -4.50
N THR A 85 -11.14 -6.19 -5.67
CA THR A 85 -11.38 -5.32 -6.83
C THR A 85 -12.53 -4.32 -6.64
N PHE A 86 -13.34 -4.45 -5.59
CA PHE A 86 -14.29 -3.41 -5.20
C PHE A 86 -13.56 -2.21 -4.55
N CYS A 87 -12.45 -2.46 -3.87
CA CYS A 87 -11.63 -1.43 -3.23
C CYS A 87 -10.56 -0.85 -4.16
N VAL A 88 -9.96 -1.67 -5.05
CA VAL A 88 -8.87 -1.26 -5.93
C VAL A 88 -9.12 -1.66 -7.40
N ASP A 89 -8.91 -0.73 -8.33
CA ASP A 89 -9.07 -0.97 -9.77
C ASP A 89 -7.73 -0.87 -10.51
N LYS A 90 -7.27 -1.99 -11.09
CA LYS A 90 -6.02 -2.04 -11.89
C LYS A 90 -6.07 -1.09 -13.08
N ALA A 91 -7.24 -0.94 -13.73
CA ALA A 91 -7.38 -0.02 -14.86
C ALA A 91 -7.24 1.44 -14.41
N TRP A 92 -7.78 1.80 -13.24
CA TRP A 92 -7.57 3.10 -12.63
C TRP A 92 -6.10 3.36 -12.33
N ILE A 93 -5.41 2.41 -11.69
CA ILE A 93 -3.97 2.53 -11.38
C ILE A 93 -3.16 2.74 -12.65
N ASN A 94 -3.37 1.93 -13.68
CA ASN A 94 -2.68 2.07 -14.96
C ASN A 94 -2.95 3.42 -15.64
N ARG A 95 -4.19 3.96 -15.53
CA ARG A 95 -4.51 5.30 -16.04
C ARG A 95 -3.73 6.39 -15.30
N MET A 96 -3.61 6.30 -13.97
CA MET A 96 -2.80 7.26 -13.20
C MET A 96 -1.34 7.25 -13.65
N MET A 97 -0.78 6.07 -13.90
CA MET A 97 0.60 5.94 -14.40
C MET A 97 0.79 6.54 -15.80
N ALA A 98 -0.22 6.45 -16.67
CA ALA A 98 -0.15 6.99 -18.03
C ALA A 98 -0.25 8.53 -18.10
N MET A 99 -0.75 9.19 -17.04
CA MET A 99 -0.92 10.65 -17.00
C MET A 99 0.31 11.42 -16.48
N SER A 100 1.34 10.74 -15.98
CA SER A 100 2.52 11.37 -15.38
C SER A 100 3.64 11.69 -16.39
N VAL A 101 3.32 11.76 -17.68
CA VAL A 101 4.28 12.05 -18.79
C VAL A 101 4.13 13.48 -19.25
#